data_AF-A0A819V616-F1
#
_entry.id   AF-A0A819V616-F1
#
_cell.length_a   1.000
_cell.length_b   1.000
_cell.length_c   1.000
_cell.angle_alpha   90.00
_cell.angle_beta   90.00
_cell.angle_gamma   90.00
#
_symmetry.space_group_name_H-M   'P 1'
#
loop_
_entity.id
_entity.type
_entity.pdbx_description
1 polymer ?
#
loop_
_entity_poly.entity_id
_entity_poly.type
_entity_poly.pdbx_seq_one_letter_code
_entity_poly.pdbx_strand_id
1 'polypeptide(L)'
;MERHLVPLRNQQREQSPSPANQMQRQVQCGYSPRTVDRVDQAYPTRGDPQDHIHFKDGRHVLNQDGTWKHDGRSLSREEKKWITENNWTLPKQDEKKK
;
A
#
# COMPACT_ATOMS: atom_id res chain seq x y z
N MET A 1 -30.90 14.28 -34.77
CA MET A 1 -30.98 13.65 -33.43
C MET A 1 -29.60 13.10 -33.09
N GLU A 2 -28.66 13.96 -32.74
CA GLU A 2 -27.31 13.53 -32.36
C GLU A 2 -27.25 13.26 -30.85
N ARG A 3 -27.23 11.97 -30.52
CA ARG A 3 -26.96 11.50 -29.17
C ARG A 3 -25.49 11.76 -28.87
N HIS A 4 -25.21 12.87 -28.19
CA HIS A 4 -23.89 13.14 -27.64
C HIS A 4 -23.58 12.10 -26.56
N LEU A 5 -22.67 11.19 -26.89
CA LEU A 5 -21.95 10.36 -25.93
C LEU A 5 -21.12 11.30 -25.04
N VAL A 6 -21.60 11.55 -23.82
CA VAL A 6 -20.76 12.11 -22.76
C VAL A 6 -19.77 11.03 -22.32
N PRO A 7 -18.45 11.27 -22.37
CA PRO A 7 -17.50 10.36 -21.74
C PRO A 7 -17.71 10.43 -20.22
N LEU A 8 -17.88 9.27 -19.59
CA LEU A 8 -17.76 9.13 -18.13
C LEU A 8 -16.33 9.47 -17.76
N ARG A 9 -16.09 10.77 -17.55
CA ARG A 9 -14.81 11.34 -17.13
C ARG A 9 -14.50 10.73 -15.77
N ASN A 10 -13.48 9.86 -15.79
CA ASN A 10 -12.96 9.10 -14.66
C ASN A 10 -12.65 10.08 -13.51
N GLN A 11 -13.61 10.26 -12.60
CA GLN A 11 -13.37 10.91 -11.33
C GLN A 11 -12.34 10.04 -10.63
N GLN A 12 -11.10 10.53 -10.55
CA GLN A 12 -10.19 10.10 -9.49
C GLN A 12 -10.90 10.49 -8.19
N ARG A 13 -11.77 9.60 -7.70
CA ARG A 13 -12.18 9.61 -6.30
C ARG A 13 -10.86 9.66 -5.52
N GLU A 14 -10.73 10.57 -4.58
CA GLU A 14 -9.69 10.44 -3.56
C GLU A 14 -10.02 9.14 -2.82
N GLN A 15 -9.49 8.04 -3.34
CA GLN A 15 -9.81 6.71 -2.87
C GLN A 15 -9.11 6.55 -1.54
N SER A 16 -9.89 6.34 -0.49
CA SER A 16 -9.35 6.02 0.82
C SER A 16 -8.38 4.85 0.72
N PRO A 17 -7.33 4.80 1.57
CA PRO A 17 -6.44 3.66 1.67
C PRO A 17 -7.21 2.34 1.75
N SER A 18 -6.80 1.35 0.98
CA SER A 18 -7.37 0.01 1.08
C SER A 18 -7.12 -0.54 2.50
N PRO A 19 -8.13 -1.14 3.15
CA PRO A 19 -7.95 -1.74 4.48
C PRO A 19 -6.88 -2.85 4.45
N ALA A 20 -6.10 -3.01 5.52
CA ALA A 20 -5.07 -4.06 5.61
C ALA A 20 -5.61 -5.46 5.27
N ASN A 21 -6.83 -5.81 5.69
CA ASN A 21 -7.44 -7.11 5.37
C ASN A 21 -7.65 -7.34 3.86
N GLN A 22 -7.93 -6.28 3.10
CA GLN A 22 -8.05 -6.37 1.65
C GLN A 22 -6.68 -6.65 1.02
N MET A 23 -5.64 -5.94 1.47
CA MET A 23 -4.28 -6.16 1.00
C MET A 23 -3.75 -7.54 1.41
N GLN A 24 -4.05 -7.99 2.63
CA GLN A 24 -3.70 -9.33 3.10
C GLN A 24 -4.34 -10.43 2.23
N ARG A 25 -5.54 -10.22 1.72
CA ARG A 25 -6.15 -11.13 0.73
C ARG A 25 -5.34 -11.16 -0.57
N GLN A 26 -4.85 -10.01 -1.05
CA GLN A 26 -4.00 -9.95 -2.23
C GLN A 26 -2.69 -10.73 -2.03
N VAL A 27 -2.10 -10.65 -0.83
CA VAL A 27 -0.92 -11.47 -0.46
C VAL A 27 -1.25 -12.96 -0.55
N GLN A 28 -2.35 -13.40 0.05
CA GLN A 28 -2.77 -14.81 0.05
C GLN A 28 -3.09 -15.34 -1.35
N CYS A 29 -3.62 -14.48 -2.22
CA CYS A 29 -3.92 -14.83 -3.61
C CYS A 29 -2.71 -14.67 -4.56
N GLY A 30 -1.55 -14.23 -4.07
CA GLY A 30 -0.34 -14.05 -4.87
C GLY A 30 -0.35 -12.82 -5.79
N TYR A 31 -1.23 -11.85 -5.55
CA TYR A 31 -1.27 -10.57 -6.26
C TYR A 31 -0.33 -9.51 -5.66
N SER A 32 0.28 -9.79 -4.49
CA SER A 32 1.31 -8.93 -3.91
C SER A 32 2.70 -9.21 -4.50
N PRO A 33 3.65 -8.27 -4.36
CA PRO A 33 5.06 -8.54 -4.60
C PRO A 33 5.52 -9.76 -3.79
N ARG A 34 6.40 -10.58 -4.39
CA ARG A 34 6.90 -11.82 -3.77
C ARG A 34 7.70 -11.58 -2.48
N THR A 35 8.17 -10.36 -2.28
CA THR A 35 8.94 -9.86 -1.13
C THR A 35 8.08 -9.46 0.06
N VAL A 36 6.76 -9.32 -0.12
CA VAL A 36 5.80 -9.08 0.95
C VAL A 36 5.44 -10.41 1.61
N ASP A 37 5.46 -10.43 2.94
CA ASP A 37 5.10 -11.62 3.73
C ASP A 37 3.62 -11.59 4.15
N ARG A 38 3.18 -10.47 4.71
CA ARG A 38 1.79 -10.25 5.16
C ARG A 38 1.48 -8.77 5.38
N VAL A 39 0.20 -8.45 5.51
CA VAL A 39 -0.32 -7.16 5.95
C VAL A 39 -1.17 -7.37 7.19
N ASP A 40 -0.84 -6.66 8.26
CA ASP A 40 -1.51 -6.75 9.55
C ASP A 40 -2.29 -5.45 9.83
N GLN A 41 -3.42 -5.59 10.52
CA GLN A 41 -4.22 -4.45 10.96
C GLN A 41 -3.60 -3.78 12.19
N ALA A 42 -3.94 -2.52 12.41
CA ALA A 42 -3.64 -1.80 13.64
C ALA A 42 -4.13 -2.60 14.86
N TYR A 43 -3.25 -2.76 15.84
CA TYR A 43 -3.54 -3.27 17.17
C TYR A 43 -3.01 -2.30 18.23
N PRO A 44 -3.71 -1.18 18.50
CA PRO A 44 -3.21 -0.11 19.37
C PRO A 44 -2.84 -0.57 20.78
N THR A 45 -3.54 -1.57 21.31
CA THR A 45 -3.31 -2.12 22.65
C THR A 45 -2.04 -2.97 22.77
N ARG A 46 -1.36 -3.28 21.65
CA ARG A 46 -0.05 -3.97 21.61
C ARG A 46 1.08 -3.07 21.09
N GLY A 47 0.83 -1.77 20.95
CA GLY A 47 1.81 -0.83 20.42
C GLY A 47 1.91 -0.82 18.90
N ASP A 48 0.90 -1.34 18.19
CA ASP A 48 0.77 -1.31 16.73
C ASP A 48 -0.34 -0.33 16.33
N PRO A 49 -0.12 0.99 16.36
CA PRO A 49 -1.20 1.96 16.16
C PRO A 49 -1.72 2.06 14.72
N GLN A 50 -1.05 1.43 13.75
CA GLN A 50 -1.34 1.56 12.32
C GLN A 50 -1.40 0.20 11.61
N ASP A 51 -2.19 0.15 10.54
CA ASP A 51 -2.12 -0.91 9.54
C ASP A 51 -0.71 -0.90 8.91
N HIS A 52 -0.11 -2.08 8.71
CA HIS A 52 1.29 -2.18 8.28
C HIS A 52 1.61 -3.44 7.47
N ILE A 53 2.63 -3.33 6.61
CA ILE A 53 3.14 -4.40 5.75
C ILE A 53 4.40 -4.98 6.38
N HIS A 54 4.45 -6.32 6.54
CA HIS A 54 5.65 -7.07 6.85
C HIS A 54 6.30 -7.58 5.57
N PHE A 55 7.61 -7.35 5.44
CA PHE A 55 8.41 -7.91 4.34
C PHE A 55 9.07 -9.23 4.76
N LYS A 56 9.35 -10.10 3.78
CA LYS A 56 9.91 -11.45 4.02
C LYS A 56 11.31 -11.48 4.63
N ASP A 57 11.99 -10.34 4.64
CA ASP A 57 13.27 -10.20 5.34
C ASP A 57 13.13 -10.20 6.87
N GLY A 58 11.89 -10.14 7.38
CA GLY A 58 11.56 -10.23 8.80
C GLY A 58 12.00 -9.04 9.65
N ARG A 59 12.53 -7.99 9.03
CA ARG A 59 13.08 -6.81 9.75
C ARG A 59 12.36 -5.52 9.38
N HIS A 60 11.88 -5.41 8.15
CA HIS A 60 11.30 -4.17 7.65
C HIS A 60 9.79 -4.23 7.75
N VAL A 61 9.21 -3.20 8.36
CA VAL A 61 7.76 -3.06 8.54
C VAL A 61 7.36 -1.64 8.16
N LEU A 62 6.51 -1.53 7.15
CA LEU A 62 6.06 -0.26 6.60
C LEU A 62 4.62 0.03 7.04
N ASN A 63 4.41 1.16 7.71
CA ASN A 63 3.09 1.64 8.09
C ASN A 63 2.35 2.24 6.89
N GLN A 64 1.02 2.28 6.96
CA GLN A 64 0.17 2.85 5.90
C GLN A 64 0.52 4.31 5.53
N ASP A 65 0.99 5.10 6.49
CA ASP A 65 1.42 6.49 6.30
C ASP A 65 2.83 6.65 5.66
N GLY A 66 3.48 5.53 5.32
CA GLY A 66 4.81 5.52 4.72
C GLY A 66 5.96 5.58 5.73
N THR A 67 5.69 5.59 7.03
CA THR A 67 6.75 5.50 8.05
C THR A 67 7.22 4.06 8.25
N TRP A 68 8.51 3.90 8.56
CA TRP A 68 9.08 2.60 8.93
C TRP A 68 9.00 2.41 10.44
N LYS A 69 8.56 1.23 10.90
CA LYS A 69 8.55 0.88 12.34
C LYS A 69 9.97 0.59 12.88
N HIS A 70 10.85 0.11 12.01
CA HIS A 70 12.25 -0.20 12.29
C HIS A 70 13.15 0.50 11.25
N ASP A 71 14.35 -0.03 11.02
CA ASP A 71 15.20 0.41 9.91
C ASP A 71 14.42 0.33 8.59
N GLY A 72 14.50 1.40 7.80
CA GLY A 72 13.87 1.47 6.49
C GLY A 72 14.75 0.91 5.39
N ARG A 73 14.13 0.51 4.27
CA ARG A 73 14.85 0.13 3.05
C ARG A 73 14.27 0.80 1.82
N SER A 74 15.02 0.80 0.74
CA SER A 74 14.48 1.18 -0.57
C SER A 74 13.50 0.11 -1.06
N LEU A 75 12.36 0.57 -1.54
CA LEU A 75 11.36 -0.29 -2.16
C LEU A 75 11.69 -0.56 -3.63
N SER A 76 11.40 -1.77 -4.09
CA SER A 76 11.43 -2.13 -5.51
C SER A 76 10.29 -1.45 -6.29
N ARG A 77 10.38 -1.45 -7.62
CA ARG A 77 9.34 -0.88 -8.48
C ARG A 77 7.98 -1.56 -8.29
N GLU A 78 7.97 -2.88 -8.14
CA GLU A 78 6.76 -3.67 -7.94
C GLU A 78 6.10 -3.37 -6.59
N GLU A 79 6.92 -3.24 -5.53
CA GLU A 79 6.44 -2.82 -4.20
C GLU A 79 5.81 -1.44 -4.24
N LYS A 80 6.50 -0.46 -4.84
CA LYS A 80 5.97 0.91 -4.95
C LYS A 80 4.64 0.93 -5.67
N LYS A 81 4.56 0.26 -6.83
CA LYS A 81 3.33 0.16 -7.62
C LYS A 81 2.20 -0.43 -6.79
N TRP A 82 2.43 -1.59 -6.17
CA TRP A 82 1.41 -2.26 -5.36
C TRP A 82 0.93 -1.43 -4.16
N ILE A 83 1.85 -0.74 -3.47
CA ILE A 83 1.50 0.16 -2.35
C ILE A 83 0.65 1.33 -2.84
N THR A 84 1.04 1.98 -3.93
CA THR A 84 0.28 3.12 -4.49
C THR A 84 -1.06 2.71 -5.10
N GLU A 85 -1.18 1.52 -5.70
CA GLU A 85 -2.45 0.98 -6.22
C GLU A 85 -3.47 0.73 -5.11
N ASN A 86 -3.01 0.49 -3.89
CA ASN A 86 -3.83 0.36 -2.69
C ASN A 86 -4.01 1.70 -1.94
N ASN A 87 -3.57 2.82 -2.51
CA ASN A 87 -3.62 4.17 -1.92
C ASN A 87 -2.89 4.28 -0.57
N TRP A 88 -1.85 3.48 -0.35
CA TRP A 88 -0.94 3.61 0.79
C TRP A 88 0.23 4.54 0.45
N THR A 89 0.82 5.17 1.46
CA THR A 89 1.89 6.17 1.27
C THR A 89 3.25 5.50 1.15
N LEU A 90 4.08 6.00 0.23
CA LEU A 90 5.47 5.55 0.08
C LEU A 90 6.36 6.23 1.14
N PRO A 91 7.44 5.58 1.60
CA PRO A 91 8.39 6.21 2.50
C PRO A 91 9.08 7.40 1.83
N LYS A 92 9.38 8.45 2.61
CA LYS A 92 9.95 9.72 2.13
C LYS A 92 11.18 9.59 1.22
N GLN A 93 12.00 8.56 1.46
CA GLN A 93 13.18 8.27 0.65
C GLN A 93 12.85 7.82 -0.79
N ASP A 94 11.63 7.29 -1.00
CA ASP A 94 11.14 6.76 -2.27
C ASP A 94 10.20 7.71 -3.01
N GLU A 95 9.78 8.83 -2.39
CA GLU A 95 8.98 9.90 -3.03
C GLU A 95 9.78 10.71 -4.06
N LYS A 96 11.11 10.77 -3.92
CA LYS A 96 11.99 11.62 -4.75
C LYS A 96 12.58 10.89 -5.96
N LYS A 97 11.76 10.52 -6.94
CA LYS A 97 12.20 10.36 -8.35
C LYS A 97 11.03 10.66 -9.28
N LYS A 98 10.80 11.94 -9.53
CA LYS A 98 9.99 12.42 -10.66
C LYS A 98 10.93 13.08 -11.66
#